data_AF-A0A1D3TII3-F1
#
_entry.id   AF-A0A1D3TII3-F1
#
_cell.length_a   1.000
_cell.length_b   1.000
_cell.length_c   1.000
_cell.angle_alpha   90.00
_cell.angle_beta   90.00
_cell.angle_gamma   90.00
#
_symmetry.space_group_name_H-M   'P 1'
#
loop_
_entity.id
_entity.type
_entity.pdbx_description
1 polymer ?
#
loop_
_entity_poly.entity_id
_entity_poly.type
_entity_poly.pdbx_seq_one_letter_code
_entity_poly.pdbx_strand_id
1 'polypeptide(L)'
;MEKGKNKKQSVVTKKKNVAKKATKKVIKKVLSKNKKAPKKLQAVRLYEKGVILGYKRSQRNQDPNFTLISIRNVHTKKHAQFYVGKRVAYVYRTKKHHDGVKIKCIWGKVCRTHGNSGVIRAKFKTHIPPKAFGDRVRILMYPSNI
;
A
#
# COMPACT_ATOMS: atom_id res chain seq x y z
N MET A 1 55.15 10.27 61.47
CA MET A 1 55.37 10.06 60.02
C MET A 1 54.22 9.20 59.49
N GLU A 2 53.45 9.68 58.49
CA GLU A 2 52.63 8.92 57.52
C GLU A 2 51.47 9.78 56.99
N LYS A 3 51.78 10.77 56.14
CA LYS A 3 50.80 11.43 55.26
C LYS A 3 51.09 11.03 53.81
N GLY A 4 50.94 9.74 53.47
CA GLY A 4 51.41 9.20 52.18
C GLY A 4 50.41 8.40 51.33
N LYS A 5 49.27 7.94 51.88
CA LYS A 5 48.48 6.87 51.24
C LYS A 5 47.15 7.31 50.56
N ASN A 6 46.61 8.50 50.86
CA ASN A 6 45.25 8.89 50.43
C ASN A 6 45.11 9.62 49.06
N LYS A 7 46.22 10.14 48.50
CA LYS A 7 46.19 10.84 47.19
C LYS A 7 46.28 9.87 46.00
N LYS A 8 46.93 8.72 46.18
CA LYS A 8 47.04 7.68 45.13
C LYS A 8 45.72 6.94 44.90
N GLN A 9 44.97 6.59 45.97
CA GLN A 9 43.69 5.87 45.84
C GLN A 9 42.57 6.72 45.21
N SER A 10 42.52 8.02 45.48
CA SER A 10 41.54 8.96 44.91
C SER A 10 41.80 9.30 43.43
N VAL A 11 43.07 9.37 43.01
CA VAL A 11 43.45 9.56 41.60
C VAL A 11 43.19 8.30 40.78
N VAL A 12 43.42 7.10 41.34
CA VAL A 12 43.12 5.82 40.69
C VAL A 12 41.61 5.60 40.50
N THR A 13 40.78 5.96 41.50
CA THR A 13 39.31 5.90 41.39
C THR A 13 38.75 6.94 40.40
N LYS A 14 39.28 8.17 40.37
CA LYS A 14 38.95 9.16 39.33
C LYS A 14 39.33 8.67 37.92
N LYS A 15 40.53 8.11 37.72
CA LYS A 15 40.96 7.53 36.42
C LYS A 15 40.06 6.36 36.00
N LYS A 16 39.67 5.47 36.91
CA LYS A 16 38.75 4.35 36.62
C LYS A 16 37.35 4.83 36.22
N ASN A 17 36.83 5.91 36.81
CA ASN A 17 35.52 6.46 36.44
C ASN A 17 35.54 7.21 35.10
N VAL A 18 36.62 7.93 34.79
CA VAL A 18 36.82 8.55 33.48
C VAL A 18 36.95 7.49 32.39
N ALA A 19 37.70 6.41 32.65
CA ALA A 19 37.82 5.27 31.74
C ALA A 19 36.47 4.54 31.53
N LYS A 20 35.69 4.29 32.61
CA LYS A 20 34.34 3.70 32.51
C LYS A 20 33.35 4.58 31.73
N LYS A 21 33.49 5.91 31.82
CA LYS A 21 32.67 6.87 31.07
C LYS A 21 33.03 6.88 29.59
N ALA A 22 34.33 6.80 29.28
CA ALA A 22 34.82 6.66 27.91
C ALA A 22 34.36 5.34 27.27
N THR A 23 34.49 4.20 27.97
CA THR A 23 34.03 2.91 27.47
C THR A 23 32.51 2.84 27.30
N LYS A 24 31.71 3.37 28.24
CA LYS A 24 30.25 3.52 28.04
C LYS A 24 29.90 4.38 26.83
N LYS A 25 30.66 5.45 26.55
CA LYS A 25 30.43 6.32 25.40
C LYS A 25 30.76 5.62 24.07
N VAL A 26 31.84 4.83 24.04
CA VAL A 26 32.22 3.99 22.89
C VAL A 26 31.17 2.90 22.66
N ILE A 27 30.76 2.17 23.70
CA ILE A 27 29.72 1.13 23.64
C ILE A 27 28.39 1.72 23.15
N LYS A 28 27.98 2.89 23.64
CA LYS A 28 26.75 3.58 23.19
C LYS A 28 26.85 4.02 21.73
N LYS A 29 28.04 4.39 21.25
CA LYS A 29 28.32 4.77 19.85
C LYS A 29 28.34 3.56 18.91
N VAL A 30 28.79 2.39 19.39
CA VAL A 30 28.74 1.12 18.63
C VAL A 30 27.29 0.60 18.56
N LEU A 31 26.54 0.63 19.66
CA LEU A 31 25.11 0.28 19.70
C LEU A 31 24.25 1.23 18.84
N SER A 32 24.58 2.53 18.78
CA SER A 32 23.85 3.48 17.92
C SER A 32 24.17 3.30 16.43
N LYS A 33 25.38 2.84 16.08
CA LYS A 33 25.77 2.52 14.69
C LYS A 33 25.05 1.28 14.13
N ASN A 34 24.62 0.36 15.01
CA ASN A 34 23.96 -0.89 14.61
C ASN A 34 22.42 -0.86 14.72
N LYS A 35 21.82 0.30 15.04
CA LYS A 35 20.37 0.48 14.90
C LYS A 35 20.03 0.64 13.43
N LYS A 36 19.78 -0.48 12.74
CA LYS A 36 19.04 -0.44 11.46
C LYS A 36 17.74 0.33 11.72
N ALA A 37 17.51 1.40 10.96
CA ALA A 37 16.25 2.13 11.02
C ALA A 37 15.09 1.13 10.89
N PRO A 38 13.98 1.28 11.63
CA PRO A 38 12.82 0.43 11.41
C PRO A 38 12.46 0.56 9.93
N LYS A 39 12.54 -0.55 9.17
CA LYS A 39 12.12 -0.57 7.78
C LYS A 39 10.68 -0.03 7.79
N LYS A 40 10.43 1.14 7.18
CA LYS A 40 9.07 1.65 7.00
C LYS A 40 8.25 0.50 6.43
N LEU A 41 7.24 0.05 7.17
CA LEU A 41 6.40 -1.05 6.73
C LEU A 41 5.82 -0.66 5.38
N GLN A 42 6.21 -1.38 4.33
CA GLN A 42 5.76 -1.07 2.98
C GLN A 42 4.23 -1.23 2.94
N ALA A 43 3.56 -0.33 2.23
CA ALA A 43 2.10 -0.40 2.11
C ALA A 43 1.70 -1.75 1.48
N VAL A 44 0.98 -2.56 2.25
CA VAL A 44 0.54 -3.89 1.82
C VAL A 44 -0.56 -3.76 0.76
N ARG A 45 -0.51 -4.60 -0.28
CA ARG A 45 -1.55 -4.66 -1.32
C ARG A 45 -2.74 -5.47 -0.81
N LEU A 46 -3.86 -4.81 -0.54
CA LEU A 46 -5.12 -5.43 -0.05
C LEU A 46 -6.19 -5.59 -1.14
N TYR A 47 -5.80 -5.52 -2.42
CA TYR A 47 -6.72 -5.53 -3.55
C TYR A 47 -6.16 -6.34 -4.71
N GLU A 48 -7.06 -6.90 -5.52
CA GLU A 48 -6.67 -7.47 -6.79
C GLU A 48 -6.57 -6.44 -7.91
N LYS A 49 -5.54 -6.64 -8.75
CA LYS A 49 -5.25 -5.75 -9.87
C LYS A 49 -6.24 -6.05 -10.98
N GLY A 50 -6.88 -5.01 -11.52
CA GLY A 50 -7.65 -5.10 -12.74
C GLY A 50 -7.24 -4.02 -13.75
N VAL A 51 -7.73 -4.19 -14.98
CA VAL A 51 -7.59 -3.23 -16.08
C VAL A 51 -8.97 -2.92 -16.62
N ILE A 52 -9.28 -1.63 -16.80
CA ILE A 52 -10.53 -1.20 -17.42
C ILE A 52 -10.36 -1.37 -18.93
N LEU A 53 -11.18 -2.21 -19.55
CA LEU A 53 -11.13 -2.45 -20.99
C LEU A 53 -11.90 -1.38 -21.76
N GLY A 54 -13.09 -1.06 -21.27
CA GLY A 54 -14.05 -0.21 -21.97
C GLY A 54 -15.39 -0.24 -21.28
N TYR A 55 -16.42 0.33 -21.91
CA TYR A 55 -17.80 0.03 -21.51
C TYR A 55 -18.32 -1.25 -22.18
N LYS A 56 -19.49 -1.72 -21.73
CA LYS A 56 -20.25 -2.74 -22.44
C LYS A 56 -20.57 -2.23 -23.84
N ARG A 57 -20.38 -3.05 -24.88
CA ARG A 57 -20.62 -2.68 -26.27
C ARG A 57 -21.50 -3.68 -27.01
N SER A 58 -22.13 -3.20 -28.06
CA SER A 58 -22.42 -3.93 -29.29
C SER A 58 -21.38 -3.56 -30.36
N GLN A 59 -21.49 -4.09 -31.58
CA GLN A 59 -20.56 -3.78 -32.67
C GLN A 59 -20.42 -2.26 -32.92
N ARG A 60 -21.55 -1.53 -32.91
CA ARG A 60 -21.61 -0.08 -33.18
C ARG A 60 -21.91 0.75 -31.93
N ASN A 61 -22.66 0.20 -30.98
CA ASN A 61 -23.18 0.96 -29.83
C ASN A 61 -22.36 0.69 -28.57
N GLN A 62 -22.28 1.68 -27.70
CA GLN A 62 -21.57 1.62 -26.44
C GLN A 62 -22.50 2.01 -25.29
N ASP A 63 -22.49 1.25 -24.20
CA ASP A 63 -23.34 1.46 -23.02
C ASP A 63 -22.50 1.87 -21.80
N PRO A 64 -22.35 3.17 -21.51
CA PRO A 64 -21.46 3.67 -20.44
C PRO A 64 -21.86 3.25 -19.02
N ASN A 65 -23.10 2.80 -18.84
CA ASN A 65 -23.65 2.33 -17.56
C ASN A 65 -22.85 1.17 -16.95
N PHE A 66 -22.23 0.34 -17.80
CA PHE A 66 -21.46 -0.82 -17.36
C PHE A 66 -20.06 -0.79 -17.95
N THR A 67 -19.08 -1.05 -17.11
CA THR A 67 -17.66 -1.06 -17.48
C THR A 67 -17.15 -2.49 -17.47
N LEU A 68 -16.38 -2.85 -18.49
CA LEU A 68 -15.72 -4.14 -18.60
C LEU A 68 -14.35 -4.05 -17.94
N ILE A 69 -14.08 -4.95 -17.00
CA ILE A 69 -12.82 -5.01 -16.26
C ILE A 69 -12.24 -6.40 -16.40
N SER A 70 -10.98 -6.47 -16.84
CA SER A 70 -10.18 -7.70 -16.78
C SER A 70 -9.48 -7.77 -15.42
N ILE A 71 -9.56 -8.91 -14.75
CA ILE A 71 -8.89 -9.14 -13.47
C ILE A 71 -7.60 -9.90 -13.74
N ARG A 72 -6.50 -9.50 -13.10
CA ARG A 72 -5.22 -10.19 -13.25
C ARG A 72 -5.35 -11.64 -12.78
N ASN A 73 -4.83 -12.57 -13.59
CA ASN A 73 -4.79 -14.01 -13.32
C ASN A 73 -6.18 -14.67 -13.21
N VAL A 74 -7.23 -14.08 -13.78
CA VAL A 74 -8.57 -14.68 -13.84
C VAL A 74 -8.94 -14.90 -15.29
N HIS A 75 -8.95 -16.17 -15.72
CA HIS A 75 -9.16 -16.54 -17.12
C HIS A 75 -10.48 -17.28 -17.37
N THR A 76 -11.19 -17.70 -16.33
CA THR A 76 -12.45 -18.45 -16.45
C THR A 76 -13.60 -17.72 -15.78
N LYS A 77 -14.81 -17.95 -16.30
CA LYS A 77 -16.06 -17.44 -15.71
C LYS A 77 -16.26 -17.89 -14.25
N LYS A 78 -15.86 -19.14 -13.93
CA LYS A 78 -15.98 -19.70 -12.57
C LYS A 78 -15.16 -18.89 -11.57
N HIS A 79 -13.90 -18.57 -11.90
CA HIS A 79 -13.06 -17.75 -11.02
C HIS A 79 -13.52 -16.29 -10.96
N ALA A 80 -14.06 -15.73 -12.05
CA ALA A 80 -14.61 -14.37 -12.04
C ALA A 80 -15.84 -14.23 -11.14
N GLN A 81 -16.61 -15.31 -10.94
CA GLN A 81 -17.81 -15.30 -10.09
C GLN A 81 -17.50 -14.93 -8.63
N PHE A 82 -16.32 -15.30 -8.12
CA PHE A 82 -15.83 -14.92 -6.80
C PHE A 82 -15.81 -13.41 -6.56
N TYR A 83 -15.55 -12.64 -7.63
CA TYR A 83 -15.43 -11.19 -7.55
C TYR A 83 -16.76 -10.46 -7.68
N VAL A 84 -17.86 -11.18 -7.94
CA VAL A 84 -19.19 -10.59 -7.99
C VAL A 84 -19.56 -10.04 -6.62
N GLY A 85 -20.10 -8.82 -6.58
CA GLY A 85 -20.46 -8.13 -5.35
C GLY A 85 -19.32 -7.35 -4.69
N LYS A 86 -18.06 -7.63 -5.05
CA LYS A 86 -16.88 -6.92 -4.53
C LYS A 86 -16.89 -5.44 -4.91
N ARG A 87 -16.28 -4.60 -4.08
CA ARG A 87 -16.11 -3.17 -4.39
C ARG A 87 -14.94 -2.96 -5.33
N VAL A 88 -15.10 -1.99 -6.22
CA VAL A 88 -14.07 -1.57 -7.17
C VAL A 88 -13.79 -0.09 -7.03
N ALA A 89 -12.54 0.30 -7.17
CA ALA A 89 -12.06 1.65 -7.02
C ALA A 89 -11.14 2.02 -8.18
N TYR A 90 -11.53 3.04 -8.95
CA TYR A 90 -10.68 3.69 -9.92
C TYR A 90 -10.00 4.90 -9.26
N VAL A 91 -8.70 4.80 -9.04
CA VAL A 91 -7.91 5.83 -8.37
C VAL A 91 -7.07 6.56 -9.41
N TYR A 92 -7.23 7.88 -9.49
CA TYR A 92 -6.53 8.71 -10.47
C TYR A 92 -5.98 9.98 -9.82
N ARG A 93 -5.00 10.60 -10.48
CA ARG A 93 -4.35 11.83 -10.02
C ARG A 93 -4.83 13.02 -10.84
N THR A 94 -4.99 14.14 -10.16
CA THR A 94 -5.37 15.42 -10.75
C THR A 94 -4.28 16.46 -10.53
N LYS A 95 -4.24 17.50 -11.37
CA LYS A 95 -3.25 18.59 -11.25
C LYS A 95 -3.60 19.53 -10.10
N LYS A 96 -4.88 19.91 -10.01
CA LYS A 96 -5.44 20.76 -8.95
C LYS A 96 -5.70 19.94 -7.69
N HIS A 97 -5.63 20.60 -6.54
CA HIS A 97 -6.06 19.99 -5.28
C HIS A 97 -7.57 20.05 -5.16
N HIS A 98 -8.17 18.97 -4.68
CA HIS A 98 -9.55 18.91 -4.24
C HIS A 98 -9.52 18.37 -2.80
N ASP A 99 -10.14 19.07 -1.85
CA ASP A 99 -10.14 18.69 -0.42
C ASP A 99 -8.72 18.48 0.15
N GLY A 100 -7.77 19.32 -0.28
CA GLY A 100 -6.34 19.23 0.10
C GLY A 100 -5.54 18.12 -0.60
N VAL A 101 -6.19 17.19 -1.31
CA VAL A 101 -5.54 16.05 -1.96
C VAL A 101 -5.53 16.14 -3.48
N LYS A 102 -4.51 15.56 -4.13
CA LYS A 102 -4.44 15.44 -5.61
C LYS A 102 -5.02 14.12 -6.14
N ILE A 103 -5.34 13.17 -5.26
CA ILE A 103 -5.76 11.82 -5.61
C ILE A 103 -7.26 11.73 -5.43
N LYS A 104 -7.96 11.28 -6.48
CA LYS A 104 -9.41 11.08 -6.48
C LYS A 104 -9.73 9.62 -6.72
N CYS A 105 -10.90 9.20 -6.25
CA CYS A 105 -11.38 7.83 -6.40
C CYS A 105 -12.83 7.83 -6.91
N ILE A 106 -13.09 7.07 -7.97
CA ILE A 106 -14.44 6.70 -8.38
C ILE A 106 -14.72 5.30 -7.86
N TRP A 107 -15.74 5.19 -7.02
CA TRP A 107 -16.16 3.92 -6.44
C TRP A 107 -17.19 3.23 -7.32
N GLY A 108 -17.17 1.90 -7.30
CA GLY A 108 -18.16 1.05 -7.94
C GLY A 108 -18.30 -0.29 -7.26
N LYS A 109 -19.16 -1.12 -7.85
CA LYS A 109 -19.41 -2.50 -7.44
C LYS A 109 -19.33 -3.41 -8.66
N VAL A 110 -18.77 -4.59 -8.48
CA VAL A 110 -18.81 -5.64 -9.50
C VAL A 110 -20.22 -6.24 -9.52
N CYS A 111 -20.88 -6.22 -10.68
CA CYS A 111 -22.26 -6.63 -10.83
C CYS A 111 -22.40 -8.10 -11.24
N ARG A 112 -21.68 -8.52 -12.30
CA ARG A 112 -21.78 -9.88 -12.86
C ARG A 112 -20.59 -10.18 -13.75
N THR A 113 -20.35 -11.45 -14.04
CA THR A 113 -19.33 -11.88 -15.00
C THR A 113 -19.70 -11.51 -16.44
N HIS A 114 -18.70 -11.47 -17.31
CA HIS A 114 -18.83 -11.11 -18.72
C HIS A 114 -18.01 -12.07 -19.59
N GLY A 115 -18.69 -12.73 -20.54
CA GLY A 115 -18.06 -13.73 -21.39
C GLY A 115 -17.48 -14.92 -20.62
N ASN A 116 -16.59 -15.65 -21.28
CA ASN A 116 -15.95 -16.85 -20.73
C ASN A 116 -14.53 -16.59 -20.20
N SER A 117 -13.88 -15.51 -20.64
CA SER A 117 -12.46 -15.19 -20.39
C SER A 117 -12.16 -14.57 -19.01
N GLY A 118 -13.08 -14.66 -18.05
CA GLY A 118 -12.87 -14.12 -16.70
C GLY A 118 -13.05 -12.59 -16.57
N VAL A 119 -13.56 -11.92 -17.59
CA VAL A 119 -13.90 -10.49 -17.54
C VAL A 119 -15.15 -10.29 -16.68
N ILE A 120 -15.22 -9.16 -16.00
CA ILE A 120 -16.36 -8.77 -15.17
C ILE A 120 -16.98 -7.46 -15.65
N ARG A 121 -18.26 -7.28 -15.32
CA ARG A 121 -18.95 -5.99 -15.42
C ARG A 121 -19.00 -5.31 -14.08
N ALA A 122 -18.61 -4.04 -14.05
CA ALA A 122 -18.76 -3.18 -12.89
C ALA A 122 -19.64 -1.97 -13.20
N LYS A 123 -20.44 -1.59 -12.21
CA LYS A 123 -21.20 -0.33 -12.21
C LYS A 123 -20.55 0.61 -11.20
N PHE A 124 -20.14 1.78 -11.68
CA PHE A 124 -19.56 2.83 -10.85
C PHE A 124 -20.64 3.82 -10.42
N LYS A 125 -20.39 4.55 -9.33
CA LYS A 125 -21.30 5.60 -8.84
C LYS A 125 -21.47 6.70 -9.90
N THR A 126 -20.37 7.08 -10.53
CA THR A 126 -20.36 7.91 -11.73
C THR A 126 -19.71 7.12 -12.86
N HIS A 127 -20.18 7.29 -14.09
CA HIS A 127 -19.58 6.61 -15.24
C HIS A 127 -18.06 6.87 -15.30
N ILE A 128 -17.29 5.82 -15.57
CA ILE A 128 -15.84 5.94 -15.70
C ILE A 128 -15.56 6.82 -16.93
N PRO A 129 -14.62 7.77 -16.91
CA PRO A 129 -14.26 8.52 -18.12
C PRO A 129 -13.56 7.61 -19.15
N PRO A 130 -13.77 7.79 -20.48
CA PRO A 130 -13.12 6.98 -21.52
C PRO A 130 -11.58 7.01 -21.47
N LYS A 131 -11.00 8.09 -20.92
CA LYS A 131 -9.56 8.21 -20.66
C LYS A 131 -8.99 7.09 -19.76
N ALA A 132 -9.83 6.46 -18.94
CA ALA A 132 -9.43 5.40 -18.05
C ALA A 132 -9.34 4.01 -18.73
N PHE A 133 -9.61 3.91 -20.04
CA PHE A 133 -9.44 2.65 -20.76
C PHE A 133 -7.95 2.29 -20.87
N GLY A 134 -7.62 1.03 -20.60
CA GLY A 134 -6.24 0.56 -20.41
C GLY A 134 -5.65 0.88 -19.03
N ASP A 135 -6.36 1.66 -18.22
CA ASP A 135 -5.86 2.13 -16.93
C ASP A 135 -6.14 1.10 -15.82
N ARG A 136 -5.34 1.16 -14.76
CA ARG A 136 -5.43 0.17 -13.66
C ARG A 136 -6.56 0.51 -12.70
N VAL A 137 -7.26 -0.54 -12.27
CA VAL A 137 -8.34 -0.45 -11.27
C VAL A 137 -8.06 -1.40 -10.11
N ARG A 138 -8.57 -1.05 -8.93
CA ARG A 138 -8.42 -1.84 -7.70
C ARG A 138 -9.71 -2.55 -7.39
N ILE A 139 -9.69 -3.88 -7.36
CA ILE A 139 -10.83 -4.69 -6.94
C ILE A 139 -10.57 -5.15 -5.51
N LEU A 140 -11.39 -4.69 -4.59
CA LEU A 140 -11.18 -4.89 -3.17
C LEU A 140 -11.78 -6.23 -2.75
N MET A 141 -11.23 -6.84 -1.69
CA MET A 141 -11.66 -8.17 -1.25
C MET A 141 -13.00 -8.17 -0.49
N TYR A 142 -13.56 -6.99 -0.22
CA TYR A 142 -14.81 -6.81 0.50
C TYR A 142 -15.93 -6.28 -0.43
N PRO A 143 -17.21 -6.55 -0.10
CA PRO A 143 -17.71 -7.45 0.95
C PRO A 143 -17.34 -8.92 0.72
N SER A 144 -17.08 -9.67 1.79
CA SER A 144 -16.74 -11.10 1.70
C SER A 144 -17.99 -11.96 1.90
N ASN A 145 -18.21 -12.89 0.96
CA ASN A 145 -19.27 -13.90 1.02
C ASN A 145 -18.66 -15.32 0.93
N ILE A 146 -17.35 -15.42 1.16
CA ILE A 146 -16.58 -16.67 1.25
C ILE A 146 -16.56 -17.09 2.70
#